data_AF-A0A6V7LV18-F1
#
_entry.id   AF-A0A6V7LV18-F1
#
_cell.length_a   1.000
_cell.length_b   1.000
_cell.length_c   1.000
_cell.angle_alpha   90.00
_cell.angle_beta   90.00
_cell.angle_gamma   90.00
#
_symmetry.space_group_name_H-M   'P 1'
#
loop_
_entity.id
_entity.type
_entity.pdbx_description
1 polymer ?
#
loop_
_entity_poly.entity_id
_entity_poly.type
_entity_poly.pdbx_seq_one_letter_code
_entity_poly.pdbx_strand_id
1 'polypeptide(L)' 'IYFTLSKGVQCLRNVSLELIPEVVERGSQVTLRCHYLLDDMKLYATKWYRGKHEFYRYSPSEKPSTKTFKISGIKVD' A
#
# COMPACT_ATOMS: atom_id res chain seq x y z
N ILE A 1 12.75 37.73 -16.79
CA ILE A 1 11.65 37.45 -15.85
C ILE A 1 11.55 35.94 -15.72
N TYR A 2 12.20 35.35 -14.70
CA TYR A 2 12.08 33.92 -14.42
C TYR A 2 10.89 33.76 -13.48
N PHE A 3 9.78 33.22 -13.98
CA PHE A 3 8.65 32.83 -13.14
C PHE A 3 9.04 31.57 -12.38
N THR A 4 9.42 31.71 -11.11
CA THR A 4 9.47 30.57 -10.19
C THR A 4 8.04 30.14 -9.91
N LEU A 5 7.56 29.15 -10.66
CA LEU A 5 6.36 28.41 -10.30
C LEU A 5 6.65 27.73 -8.95
N SER A 6 5.99 28.16 -7.88
CA SER A 6 6.02 27.42 -6.62
C SER A 6 5.42 26.03 -6.91
N LYS A 7 6.26 25.01 -7.11
CA LYS A 7 5.79 23.62 -7.10
C LYS A 7 5.09 23.44 -5.75
N GLY A 8 3.76 23.37 -5.76
CA GLY A 8 2.98 23.12 -4.55
C GLY A 8 3.48 21.84 -3.86
N VAL A 9 3.22 21.70 -2.56
CA VAL A 9 3.59 20.49 -1.82
C VAL A 9 2.94 19.29 -2.49
N GLN A 10 3.77 18.43 -3.10
CA GLN A 10 3.32 17.17 -3.68
C GLN A 10 3.32 16.11 -2.59
N CYS A 11 2.22 15.36 -2.54
CA CYS A 11 1.92 14.37 -1.51
C CYS A 11 1.33 13.14 -2.19
N LEU A 12 1.22 12.05 -1.44
CA LEU A 12 0.55 10.84 -1.89
C LEU A 12 -0.89 11.17 -2.34
N ARG A 13 -1.24 10.83 -3.57
CA ARG A 13 -2.55 11.13 -4.18
C ARG A 13 -3.17 9.90 -4.84
N ASN A 14 -4.48 10.00 -5.11
CA ASN A 14 -5.26 8.99 -5.82
C ASN A 14 -5.08 7.58 -5.24
N VAL A 15 -5.13 7.47 -3.91
CA VAL A 15 -5.03 6.20 -3.22
C VAL A 15 -6.35 5.44 -3.37
N SER A 16 -6.31 4.26 -3.98
CA SER A 16 -7.48 3.40 -4.12
C SER A 16 -7.15 1.92 -3.94
N LEU A 17 -8.09 1.18 -3.36
CA LEU A 17 -8.02 -0.26 -3.16
C LEU A 17 -8.81 -0.97 -4.26
N GLU A 18 -8.16 -1.93 -4.92
CA GLU A 18 -8.78 -2.87 -5.85
C GLU A 18 -8.64 -4.31 -5.30
N LEU A 19 -9.74 -5.06 -5.30
CA LEU A 19 -9.81 -6.47 -4.89
C LEU A 19 -9.96 -7.35 -6.13
N ILE A 20 -9.09 -8.35 -6.31
CA ILE A 20 -9.12 -9.23 -7.48
C ILE A 20 -9.07 -10.71 -7.03
N PRO A 21 -10.20 -11.45 -7.12
CA PRO A 21 -11.54 -10.99 -7.47
C PRO A 21 -12.19 -10.15 -6.35
N GLU A 22 -13.27 -9.45 -6.66
CA GLU A 22 -13.93 -8.52 -5.73
C GLU A 22 -14.55 -9.26 -4.53
N VAL A 23 -15.06 -10.47 -4.76
CA VAL A 23 -15.62 -11.34 -3.73
C VAL A 23 -15.06 -12.74 -3.90
N VAL A 24 -14.69 -13.36 -2.79
CA VAL A 24 -14.14 -14.71 -2.73
C VAL A 24 -14.79 -15.52 -1.63
N GLU A 25 -14.83 -16.84 -1.79
CA GLU A 25 -15.20 -17.76 -0.72
C GLU A 25 -14.13 -17.81 0.37
N ARG A 26 -14.53 -18.27 1.56
CA ARG A 26 -13.60 -18.41 2.68
C ARG A 26 -12.51 -19.44 2.34
N GLY A 27 -11.26 -19.03 2.46
CA GLY A 27 -10.09 -19.89 2.20
C GLY A 27 -9.56 -19.78 0.78
N SER A 28 -10.28 -19.10 -0.12
CA SER A 28 -9.80 -18.77 -1.45
C SER A 28 -8.80 -17.61 -1.42
N GLN A 29 -8.02 -17.49 -2.48
CA GLN A 29 -7.03 -16.42 -2.67
C GLN A 29 -7.70 -15.16 -3.22
N VAL A 30 -7.24 -13.99 -2.76
CA VAL A 30 -7.60 -12.68 -3.31
C VAL A 30 -6.35 -11.82 -3.38
N THR A 31 -6.23 -11.03 -4.44
CA THR A 31 -5.19 -10.00 -4.56
C THR A 31 -5.71 -8.67 -4.07
N LEU A 32 -4.99 -8.09 -3.10
CA LEU A 32 -5.18 -6.71 -2.63
C LEU A 32 -4.23 -5.80 -3.40
N ARG A 33 -4.75 -4.98 -4.32
CA ARG A 33 -3.94 -4.01 -5.08
C ARG A 33 -4.20 -2.60 -4.57
N CYS A 34 -3.12 -1.91 -4.20
CA CYS A 34 -3.17 -0.50 -3.81
C CYS A 34 -2.61 0.34 -4.96
N HIS A 35 -3.46 1.16 -5.57
CA HIS A 35 -3.06 2.17 -6.54
C HIS A 35 -2.77 3.47 -5.81
N TYR A 36 -1.71 4.18 -6.20
CA TYR A 36 -1.35 5.47 -5.64
C TYR A 36 -0.40 6.22 -6.59
N LEU A 37 -0.37 7.54 -6.47
CA LEU A 37 0.57 8.42 -7.18
C LEU A 37 1.54 9.07 -6.18
N LEU A 38 2.84 8.99 -6.49
CA LEU A 38 3.92 9.58 -5.70
C LEU A 38 4.54 10.83 -6.32
N ASP A 39 4.26 11.13 -7.59
CA ASP A 39 5.00 12.15 -8.36
C ASP A 39 6.52 12.02 -8.14
N ASP A 40 7.20 13.07 -7.69
CA ASP A 40 8.65 13.09 -7.39
C ASP A 40 8.99 12.61 -5.96
N MET A 41 8.01 12.10 -5.19
CA MET A 41 8.17 11.74 -3.77
C MET A 41 8.49 10.26 -3.57
N LYS A 42 9.02 9.93 -2.39
CA LYS A 42 9.28 8.54 -1.98
C LYS A 42 8.16 7.99 -1.12
N LEU A 43 7.72 6.76 -1.39
CA LEU A 43 6.80 6.04 -0.53
C LEU A 43 7.47 5.70 0.79
N TYR A 44 6.81 6.03 1.90
CA TYR A 44 7.23 5.59 3.23
C TYR A 44 6.91 4.10 3.43
N ALA A 45 5.63 3.73 3.38
CA ALA A 45 5.19 2.34 3.43
C ALA A 45 3.76 2.15 2.92
N THR A 46 3.47 0.96 2.39
CA THR A 46 2.11 0.43 2.21
C THR A 46 1.87 -0.62 3.29
N LYS A 47 0.74 -0.53 4.00
CA LYS A 47 0.39 -1.43 5.09
C LYS A 47 -1.01 -1.99 4.90
N TRP A 48 -1.18 -3.29 5.13
CA TRP A 48 -2.48 -3.94 5.12
C TRP A 48 -2.93 -4.32 6.52
N TYR A 49 -4.18 -4.03 6.83
CA TYR A 49 -4.79 -4.26 8.14
C TYR A 49 -6.07 -5.08 8.03
N ARG A 50 -6.29 -5.97 8.99
CA ARG A 50 -7.61 -6.53 9.30
C ARG A 50 -8.06 -5.98 10.66
N GLY A 51 -9.02 -5.06 10.63
CA GLY A 51 -9.36 -4.28 11.82
C GLY A 51 -8.15 -3.49 12.31
N LYS A 52 -7.69 -3.77 13.53
CA LYS A 52 -6.52 -3.11 14.14
C LYS A 52 -5.20 -3.85 13.95
N HIS A 53 -5.22 -5.01 13.33
CA HIS A 53 -4.06 -5.88 13.21
C HIS A 53 -3.43 -5.75 11.83
N GLU A 54 -2.18 -5.31 11.79
CA GLU A 54 -1.36 -5.32 10.59
C GLU A 54 -1.02 -6.75 10.21
N PHE A 55 -1.10 -7.12 8.93
CA PHE A 55 -0.67 -8.44 8.44
C PHE A 55 0.39 -8.39 7.34
N TYR A 56 0.58 -7.24 6.70
CA TYR A 56 1.61 -7.03 5.70
C TYR A 56 2.07 -5.58 5.67
N ARG A 57 3.36 -5.38 5.42
CA ARG A 57 3.98 -4.08 5.15
C ARG A 57 4.99 -4.17 4.02
N TYR A 58 4.94 -3.20 3.12
CA TYR A 58 6.01 -2.88 2.18
C TYR A 58 6.58 -1.50 2.52
N SER A 59 7.85 -1.43 2.92
CA SER A 59 8.62 -0.22 3.23
C SER A 59 9.87 -0.17 2.34
N PRO A 60 9.89 0.62 1.23
CA PRO A 60 11.05 0.65 0.31
C PRO A 60 12.38 1.03 0.96
N SER A 61 12.34 1.79 2.05
CA SER A 61 13.53 2.24 2.78
C SER A 61 14.08 1.20 3.78
N GLU A 62 13.39 0.09 4.01
CA GLU A 62 13.79 -0.94 4.97
C GLU A 62 14.42 -2.16 4.29
N LYS A 63 15.21 -2.93 5.05
CA LYS A 63 15.76 -4.23 4.63
C LYS A 63 15.41 -5.30 5.67
N PRO A 64 14.63 -6.34 5.32
CA PRO A 64 13.91 -6.51 4.05
C PRO A 64 12.84 -5.44 3.85
N SER A 65 12.51 -5.15 2.58
CA SER A 65 11.50 -4.16 2.22
C SER A 65 10.07 -4.65 2.49
N THR A 66 9.88 -5.95 2.65
CA THR A 66 8.58 -6.57 2.97
C THR A 66 8.61 -7.24 4.33
N LYS A 67 7.53 -7.08 5.10
CA LYS A 67 7.31 -7.76 6.38
C LYS A 67 5.90 -8.34 6.42
N THR A 68 5.78 -9.57 6.90
CA THR A 68 4.50 -10.23 7.15
C THR A 68 4.30 -10.40 8.65
N PHE A 69 3.07 -10.20 9.11
CA PHE A 69 2.68 -10.37 10.50
C PHE A 69 1.58 -11.42 10.56
N LYS A 70 1.77 -12.45 11.38
CA LYS A 70 0.83 -13.57 11.44
C LYS A 70 -0.48 -13.12 12.09
N ILE A 71 -1.59 -13.34 11.38
CA ILE A 71 -2.95 -13.23 11.89
C ILE A 71 -3.67 -14.54 11.63
N SER A 72 -4.46 -14.99 12.61
CA SER A 72 -5.30 -16.18 12.44
C SER A 72 -6.23 -16.05 11.23
N GLY A 73 -6.20 -17.05 10.33
CA GLY A 73 -7.05 -17.10 9.14
C GLY A 73 -6.62 -16.21 7.97
N ILE A 74 -5.44 -15.60 8.01
CA ILE A 74 -4.82 -14.92 6.84
C ILE A 74 -3.47 -15.56 6.56
N LYS A 75 -3.26 -15.95 5.30
CA LYS A 75 -1.96 -16.33 4.76
C LYS A 75 -1.58 -15.31 3.69
N VAL A 76 -0.38 -14.75 3.80
CA VAL A 76 0.20 -13.90 2.77
C VAL A 76 1.18 -14.76 1.98
N ASP A 77 1.03 -14.76 0.65
CA ASP A 77 1.89 -15.44 -0.33
C ASP A 77 2.99 -14.53 -0.91
#